data_AF-A0A0C5DM74-F1
#
_entry.id   AF-A0A0C5DM74-F1
#
_cell.length_a   1.000
_cell.length_b   1.000
_cell.length_c   1.000
_cell.angle_alpha   90.00
_cell.angle_beta   90.00
_cell.angle_gamma   90.00
#
_symmetry.space_group_name_H-M   'P 1'
#
loop_
_entity.id
_entity.type
_entity.pdbx_description
1 polymer ?
#
loop_
_entity_poly.entity_id
_entity_poly.type
_entity_poly.pdbx_seq_one_letter_code
_entity_poly.pdbx_strand_id
1 'polypeptide(L)'
;MFRLSAFRERLLEWYHANPGCIVPEFRRREVIRAVEKGLPDLSVSRKKETLHNWAIPVPGNPDHCVYVWLDALTNYLTGSRLRVDESGKEVSLVDDFNELERFPADVHVIGKDILKFHAIYWPAFLLSAGLPLPKKIVAHGWWTKD
;
A
#
# COMPACT_ATOMS: atom_id res chain seq x y z
N MET A 1 11.95 12.04 -2.67
CA MET A 1 10.49 12.15 -2.94
C MET A 1 10.08 11.00 -3.85
N PHE A 2 8.88 10.45 -3.67
CA PHE A 2 8.26 9.54 -4.61
C PHE A 2 7.37 10.36 -5.57
N ARG A 3 7.53 10.16 -6.88
CA ARG A 3 6.86 10.92 -7.94
C ARG A 3 5.41 10.49 -8.13
N LEU A 4 4.60 10.56 -7.07
CA LEU A 4 3.19 10.14 -7.08
C LEU A 4 2.36 10.88 -8.14
N SER A 5 2.71 12.14 -8.42
CA SER A 5 2.08 12.94 -9.49
C SER A 5 2.08 12.24 -10.85
N ALA A 6 3.14 11.46 -11.16
CA ALA A 6 3.29 10.72 -12.41
C ALA A 6 2.47 9.42 -12.50
N PHE A 7 1.68 9.10 -11.47
CA PHE A 7 0.84 7.88 -11.44
C PHE A 7 -0.65 8.18 -11.63
N ARG A 8 -1.05 9.44 -11.75
CA ARG A 8 -2.46 9.84 -11.89
C ARG A 8 -3.20 9.05 -12.97
N GLU A 9 -2.68 9.03 -14.19
CA GLU A 9 -3.36 8.40 -15.34
C GLU A 9 -3.47 6.89 -15.17
N ARG A 10 -2.36 6.22 -14.83
CA ARG A 10 -2.33 4.76 -14.59
C ARG A 10 -3.25 4.31 -13.45
N LEU A 11 -3.38 5.14 -12.40
CA LEU A 11 -4.33 4.87 -11.31
C LEU A 11 -5.78 4.99 -11.79
N LEU A 12 -6.11 6.05 -12.53
CA LEU A 12 -7.45 6.23 -13.09
C LEU A 12 -7.83 5.07 -14.03
N GLU A 13 -6.92 4.68 -14.93
CA GLU A 13 -7.08 3.52 -15.81
C GLU A 13 -7.38 2.25 -14.99
N TRP A 14 -6.62 2.00 -13.93
CA TRP A 14 -6.86 0.84 -13.06
C TRP A 14 -8.27 0.86 -12.44
N TYR A 15 -8.72 2.00 -11.91
CA TYR A 15 -10.06 2.12 -11.31
C TYR A 15 -11.19 1.94 -12.34
N HIS A 16 -10.99 2.39 -13.59
CA HIS A 16 -11.99 2.28 -14.65
C HIS A 16 -12.05 0.88 -15.24
N ALA A 17 -10.90 0.24 -15.45
CA ALA A 17 -10.82 -1.14 -15.94
C ALA A 17 -11.32 -2.16 -14.90
N ASN A 18 -11.25 -1.82 -13.60
CA ASN A 18 -11.63 -2.70 -12.50
C ASN A 18 -12.69 -2.02 -11.62
N PRO A 19 -13.94 -1.85 -12.07
CA PRO A 19 -14.94 -1.09 -11.33
C PRO A 19 -15.28 -1.67 -9.94
N GLY A 20 -14.97 -2.95 -9.69
CA GLY A 20 -15.15 -3.60 -8.38
C GLY A 20 -13.92 -3.58 -7.47
N CYS A 21 -12.83 -2.88 -7.83
CA CYS A 21 -11.56 -2.93 -7.08
C CYS A 21 -11.61 -2.20 -5.73
N ILE A 22 -12.59 -1.32 -5.51
CA ILE A 22 -12.80 -0.60 -4.24
C ILE A 22 -14.27 -0.72 -3.86
N VAL A 23 -14.54 -1.14 -2.63
CA VAL A 23 -15.88 -1.36 -2.08
C VAL A 23 -15.99 -0.62 -0.74
N PRO A 24 -17.13 0.02 -0.43
CA PRO A 24 -18.33 0.21 -1.26
C PRO A 24 -18.15 1.28 -2.36
N GLU A 25 -19.04 1.28 -3.35
CA GLU A 25 -18.92 2.13 -4.55
C GLU A 25 -18.78 3.64 -4.24
N PHE A 26 -19.41 4.15 -3.17
CA PHE A 26 -19.23 5.56 -2.82
C PHE A 26 -17.78 5.90 -2.41
N ARG A 27 -17.08 4.97 -1.76
CA ARG A 27 -15.64 5.10 -1.44
C ARG A 27 -14.78 5.07 -2.70
N ARG A 28 -15.14 4.23 -3.66
CA ARG A 28 -14.47 4.20 -4.97
C ARG A 28 -14.56 5.56 -5.67
N ARG A 29 -15.76 6.16 -5.70
CA ARG A 29 -15.96 7.49 -6.28
C ARG A 29 -15.20 8.60 -5.55
N GLU A 30 -15.11 8.53 -4.21
CA GLU A 30 -14.28 9.45 -3.42
C GLU A 30 -12.81 9.40 -3.86
N VAL A 31 -12.25 8.20 -4.01
CA VAL A 31 -10.87 8.00 -4.46
C VAL A 31 -10.66 8.52 -5.88
N ILE A 32 -11.53 8.16 -6.83
CA ILE A 32 -11.44 8.61 -8.22
C ILE A 32 -11.44 10.14 -8.28
N ARG A 33 -12.40 10.81 -7.62
CA ARG A 33 -12.46 12.28 -7.57
C ARG A 33 -11.24 12.92 -6.94
N ALA A 34 -10.62 12.28 -5.95
CA ALA A 34 -9.39 12.77 -5.34
C ALA A 34 -8.22 12.71 -6.33
N VAL A 35 -8.09 11.62 -7.09
CA VAL A 35 -7.03 11.44 -8.09
C VAL A 35 -7.25 12.34 -9.31
N GLU A 36 -8.49 12.54 -9.74
CA GLU A 36 -8.85 13.43 -10.84
C GLU A 36 -8.37 14.87 -10.62
N LYS A 37 -8.47 15.37 -9.38
CA LYS A 37 -8.00 16.71 -8.98
C LYS A 37 -6.48 16.90 -9.06
N GLY A 38 -5.72 15.82 -9.20
CA GLY A 38 -4.25 15.83 -9.21
C GLY A 38 -3.66 15.31 -7.91
N LEU A 39 -2.45 14.75 -8.02
CA LEU A 39 -1.71 14.17 -6.90
C LEU A 39 -0.39 14.91 -6.70
N PRO A 40 -0.07 15.40 -5.49
CA PRO A 40 1.26 15.90 -5.20
C PRO A 40 2.25 14.75 -5.04
N ASP A 41 3.54 15.04 -5.22
CA ASP A 41 4.60 14.09 -4.88
C ASP A 41 4.59 13.78 -3.38
N LEU A 42 4.96 12.54 -3.05
CA LEU A 42 4.91 12.02 -1.68
C LEU A 42 6.32 11.95 -1.09
N SER A 43 6.50 12.53 0.10
CA SER A 43 7.74 12.32 0.84
C SER A 43 7.76 10.95 1.50
N VAL A 44 8.65 10.07 1.02
CA VAL A 44 8.85 8.69 1.48
C VAL A 44 10.03 8.50 2.44
N SER A 45 10.64 9.60 2.91
CA SER A 45 11.62 9.56 3.99
C SER A 45 11.42 10.70 4.98
N ARG A 46 11.98 10.56 6.18
CA ARG A 46 12.12 11.62 7.19
C ARG A 46 13.55 11.61 7.72
N LYS A 47 13.99 12.71 8.31
CA LYS A 47 15.27 12.74 9.02
C LYS A 47 15.21 11.80 10.23
N LYS A 48 16.31 11.10 10.50
CA LYS A 48 16.39 10.10 11.58
C LYS A 48 16.06 10.70 12.95
N GLU A 49 16.48 11.94 13.20
CA GLU A 49 16.23 12.65 14.47
C GLU A 49 14.75 12.90 14.70
N THR A 50 13.99 13.21 13.64
CA THR A 50 12.54 13.43 13.72
C THR A 50 11.79 12.18 14.17
N LEU A 51 12.34 10.99 13.91
CA LEU A 51 11.76 9.71 14.30
C LEU A 51 12.46 9.12 15.53
N HIS A 52 13.30 9.89 16.22
CA HIS A 52 14.07 9.44 17.37
C HIS A 52 14.86 8.14 17.11
N ASN A 53 15.38 7.98 15.90
CA ASN A 53 16.09 6.77 15.43
C ASN A 53 15.24 5.49 15.40
N TRP A 54 13.91 5.58 15.44
CA TRP A 54 13.00 4.42 15.47
C TRP A 54 12.24 4.25 14.16
N ALA A 55 12.96 3.81 13.12
CA ALA A 55 12.40 3.47 11.81
C ALA A 55 13.45 2.73 10.96
N ILE A 56 13.02 2.13 9.85
CA ILE A 56 13.91 1.48 8.89
C ILE A 56 14.82 2.54 8.22
N PRO A 57 16.16 2.37 8.21
CA PRO A 57 17.06 3.29 7.51
C PRO A 57 16.83 3.26 6.00
N VAL A 58 16.98 4.41 5.33
CA VAL A 58 16.98 4.44 3.86
C VAL A 58 18.25 3.72 3.36
N PRO A 59 18.14 2.74 2.44
CA PRO A 59 19.31 2.07 1.88
C PRO A 59 20.28 3.08 1.24
N GLY A 60 21.55 3.04 1.63
CA GLY A 60 22.59 3.95 1.15
C GLY A 60 22.57 5.36 1.76
N ASN A 61 21.64 5.68 2.69
CA ASN A 61 21.62 6.97 3.39
C ASN A 61 21.12 6.83 4.84
N PRO A 62 22.03 6.69 5.83
CA PRO A 62 21.66 6.43 7.23
C PRO A 62 21.08 7.64 7.97
N ASP A 63 21.19 8.86 7.43
CA ASP A 63 20.64 10.08 8.04
C ASP A 63 19.12 10.20 7.84
N HIS A 64 18.58 9.36 6.96
CA HIS A 64 17.16 9.31 6.64
C HIS A 64 16.56 7.94 6.95
N CYS A 65 15.30 7.97 7.39
CA CYS A 65 14.49 6.79 7.63
C CYS A 65 13.33 6.72 6.65
N VAL A 66 12.94 5.50 6.29
CA VAL A 66 11.77 5.20 5.46
C VAL A 66 10.52 5.70 6.15
N TYR A 67 9.64 6.37 5.38
CA TYR A 67 8.38 6.87 5.90
C TYR A 67 7.37 5.74 6.11
N VAL A 68 6.59 5.85 7.19
CA VAL A 68 5.67 4.82 7.67
C VAL A 68 4.75 4.21 6.61
N TRP A 69 4.31 4.97 5.60
CA TRP A 69 3.43 4.38 4.58
C TRP A 69 4.14 3.43 3.62
N LEU A 70 5.41 3.68 3.29
CA LEU A 70 6.16 2.72 2.48
C LEU A 70 6.54 1.49 3.31
N ASP A 71 6.93 1.69 4.57
CA ASP A 71 7.19 0.62 5.53
C ASP A 71 5.94 -0.25 5.76
N ALA A 72 4.90 0.34 6.34
CA ALA A 72 3.70 -0.37 6.74
C ALA A 72 2.99 -1.04 5.55
N LEU A 73 2.83 -0.41 4.39
CA LEU A 73 2.14 -1.05 3.24
C LEU A 73 2.92 -2.25 2.69
N THR A 74 4.25 -2.26 2.83
CA THR A 74 5.09 -3.37 2.36
C THR A 74 4.86 -4.67 3.15
N ASN A 75 4.23 -4.61 4.33
CA ASN A 75 3.86 -5.79 5.10
C ASN A 75 3.07 -6.83 4.27
N TYR A 76 2.21 -6.38 3.34
CA TYR A 76 1.42 -7.27 2.49
C TYR A 76 2.31 -8.08 1.53
N LEU A 77 3.35 -7.46 1.01
CA LEU A 77 4.33 -8.13 0.17
C LEU A 77 5.20 -9.08 1.01
N THR A 78 5.68 -8.63 2.17
CA THR A 78 6.46 -9.48 3.09
C THR A 78 5.67 -10.73 3.49
N GLY A 79 4.44 -10.58 4.00
CA GLY A 79 3.60 -11.70 4.42
C GLY A 79 3.28 -12.67 3.29
N SER A 80 3.13 -12.17 2.05
CA SER A 80 2.93 -13.04 0.88
C SER A 80 4.15 -13.92 0.56
N ARG A 81 5.34 -13.58 1.07
CA ARG A 81 6.63 -14.24 0.84
C ARG A 81 7.15 -15.03 2.05
N LEU A 82 6.42 -15.06 3.17
CA LEU A 82 6.86 -15.79 4.37
C LEU A 82 6.38 -17.24 4.37
N ARG A 83 7.31 -18.19 4.55
CA ARG A 83 6.98 -19.54 5.01
C ARG A 83 6.77 -19.51 6.51
N VAL A 84 5.71 -20.16 6.97
CA VAL A 84 5.28 -20.19 8.37
C VAL A 84 5.15 -21.65 8.79
N ASP A 85 5.69 -22.01 9.95
CA ASP A 85 5.58 -23.36 10.50
C ASP A 85 4.23 -23.61 11.20
N GLU A 86 4.02 -24.82 11.70
CA GLU A 86 2.78 -25.20 12.41
C GLU A 86 2.53 -24.39 13.69
N SER A 87 3.57 -23.77 14.27
CA SER A 87 3.46 -22.91 15.45
C SER A 87 3.06 -21.47 15.12
N GLY A 88 2.99 -21.12 13.84
CA GLY A 88 2.74 -19.75 13.38
C GLY A 88 4.00 -18.89 13.30
N LYS A 89 5.20 -19.47 13.42
CA LYS A 89 6.47 -18.74 13.37
C LYS A 89 6.98 -18.63 11.93
N GLU A 90 7.48 -17.46 11.55
CA GLU A 90 8.19 -17.29 10.28
C GLU A 90 9.49 -18.11 10.27
N VAL A 91 9.67 -18.91 9.22
CA VAL A 91 10.85 -19.80 9.08
C VAL A 91 11.71 -19.47 7.87
N SER A 92 11.14 -18.83 6.84
CA SER A 92 11.91 -18.30 5.72
C SER A 92 11.16 -17.20 4.98
N LEU A 93 11.91 -16.34 4.30
CA LEU A 93 11.40 -15.38 3.32
C LEU A 93 11.84 -15.84 1.93
N VAL A 94 10.90 -16.11 1.02
CA VAL A 94 11.21 -16.49 -0.37
C VAL A 94 11.57 -15.26 -1.20
N ASP A 95 12.36 -15.44 -2.26
CA ASP A 95 12.79 -14.34 -3.13
C ASP A 95 11.66 -13.86 -4.04
N ASP A 96 10.95 -14.79 -4.69
CA ASP A 96 9.82 -14.50 -5.59
C ASP A 96 8.48 -14.71 -4.88
N PHE A 97 7.60 -13.72 -4.97
CA PHE A 97 6.24 -13.82 -4.44
C PHE A 97 5.39 -14.89 -5.16
N ASN A 98 5.75 -15.27 -6.40
CA ASN A 98 5.04 -16.33 -7.12
C ASN A 98 5.20 -17.71 -6.46
N GLU A 99 6.29 -17.94 -5.73
CA GLU A 99 6.60 -19.26 -5.13
C GLU A 99 5.54 -19.70 -4.11
N LEU A 100 4.90 -18.76 -3.42
CA LEU A 100 3.88 -19.06 -2.41
C LEU A 100 2.45 -18.79 -2.90
N GLU A 101 2.27 -18.34 -4.15
CA GLU A 101 0.96 -18.18 -4.80
C GLU A 101 -0.06 -17.31 -4.03
N ARG A 102 0.44 -16.34 -3.25
CA ARG A 102 -0.40 -15.46 -2.38
C ARG A 102 -0.58 -14.04 -2.91
N PHE A 103 0.39 -13.54 -3.69
CA PHE A 103 0.40 -12.15 -4.14
C PHE A 103 -0.16 -12.04 -5.57
N PRO A 104 -0.98 -11.02 -5.88
CA PRO A 104 -1.48 -9.96 -5.00
C PRO A 104 -2.69 -10.40 -4.17
N ALA A 105 -3.00 -9.67 -3.11
CA ALA A 105 -4.17 -9.96 -2.28
C ALA A 105 -5.49 -9.92 -3.08
N ASP A 106 -6.34 -10.92 -2.88
CA ASP A 106 -7.72 -10.91 -3.38
C ASP A 106 -8.55 -9.82 -2.71
N VAL A 107 -8.37 -9.63 -1.39
CA VAL A 107 -9.08 -8.63 -0.60
C VAL A 107 -8.15 -8.01 0.43
N HIS A 108 -8.06 -6.69 0.44
CA HIS A 108 -7.59 -5.91 1.59
C HIS A 108 -8.80 -5.35 2.35
N VAL A 109 -8.93 -5.71 3.63
CA VAL A 109 -9.95 -5.15 4.53
C VAL A 109 -9.33 -4.04 5.36
N ILE A 110 -9.93 -2.85 5.32
CA ILE A 110 -9.42 -1.65 5.98
C ILE A 110 -10.54 -0.79 6.58
N GLY A 111 -10.19 0.07 7.53
CA GLY A 111 -11.02 1.20 7.94
C GLY A 111 -11.02 2.32 6.89
N LYS A 112 -12.11 3.09 6.81
CA LYS A 112 -12.25 4.24 5.90
C LYS A 112 -11.12 5.27 6.01
N ASP A 113 -10.51 5.40 7.18
CA ASP A 113 -9.49 6.40 7.52
C ASP A 113 -8.16 6.18 6.80
N ILE A 114 -7.87 4.94 6.41
CA ILE A 114 -6.64 4.58 5.71
C ILE A 114 -6.84 4.29 4.21
N LEU A 115 -8.03 4.58 3.67
CA LEU A 115 -8.40 4.29 2.29
C LEU A 115 -7.44 4.93 1.27
N LYS A 116 -7.05 6.20 1.46
CA LYS A 116 -6.14 6.88 0.51
C LYS A 116 -4.79 6.18 0.40
N PHE A 117 -4.29 5.59 1.50
CA PHE A 117 -2.99 4.92 1.50
C PHE A 117 -3.07 3.61 0.69
N HIS A 118 -4.17 2.87 0.83
CA HIS A 118 -4.36 1.58 0.17
C HIS A 118 -4.84 1.70 -1.28
N ALA A 119 -5.62 2.74 -1.60
CA ALA A 119 -6.21 2.91 -2.92
C ALA A 119 -5.43 3.86 -3.83
N ILE A 120 -4.51 4.67 -3.30
CA ILE A 120 -3.69 5.62 -4.10
C ILE A 120 -2.20 5.30 -3.95
N TYR A 121 -1.66 5.32 -2.73
CA TYR A 121 -0.21 5.21 -2.54
C TYR A 121 0.28 3.80 -2.84
N TRP A 122 -0.41 2.80 -2.28
CA TRP A 122 -0.07 1.40 -2.48
C TRP A 122 -0.04 0.98 -3.95
N PRO A 123 -1.10 1.17 -4.75
CA PRO A 123 -1.06 0.82 -6.17
C PRO A 123 -0.02 1.65 -6.94
N ALA A 124 0.24 2.90 -6.57
CA ALA A 124 1.33 3.67 -7.19
C ALA A 124 2.71 3.06 -6.91
N PHE A 125 2.98 2.60 -5.69
CA PHE A 125 4.22 1.90 -5.34
C PHE A 125 4.35 0.59 -6.14
N LEU A 126 3.27 -0.20 -6.21
CA LEU A 126 3.26 -1.46 -6.95
C LEU A 126 3.47 -1.26 -8.46
N LEU A 127 2.78 -0.29 -9.06
CA LEU A 127 2.98 0.11 -10.45
C LEU A 127 4.42 0.56 -10.71
N SER A 128 5.05 1.24 -9.75
CA SER A 128 6.46 1.65 -9.85
C SER A 128 7.41 0.46 -9.81
N ALA A 129 7.07 -0.57 -9.04
CA ALA A 129 7.87 -1.78 -8.87
C ALA A 129 7.57 -2.87 -9.92
N GLY A 130 6.61 -2.65 -10.82
CA GLY A 130 6.16 -3.66 -11.79
C GLY A 130 5.42 -4.84 -11.15
N LEU A 131 4.83 -4.63 -9.97
CA LEU A 131 4.11 -5.67 -9.22
C LEU A 131 2.60 -5.67 -9.51
N PRO A 132 1.93 -6.84 -9.44
CA PRO A 132 0.50 -6.92 -9.68
C PRO A 132 -0.32 -6.21 -8.57
N LEU A 133 -1.46 -5.64 -8.95
CA LEU A 133 -2.33 -4.87 -8.06
C LEU A 133 -3.34 -5.76 -7.31
N PRO A 134 -3.75 -5.39 -6.08
CA PRO A 134 -4.78 -6.13 -5.32
C PRO A 134 -6.10 -6.17 -6.08
N LYS A 135 -6.87 -7.25 -5.91
CA LYS A 135 -8.13 -7.43 -6.65
C LYS A 135 -9.24 -6.56 -6.08
N LYS A 136 -9.34 -6.45 -4.75
CA LYS A 136 -10.35 -5.65 -4.05
C LYS A 136 -9.80 -4.99 -2.79
N ILE A 137 -10.29 -3.78 -2.50
CA ILE A 137 -10.08 -3.05 -1.24
C ILE A 137 -11.47 -2.78 -0.65
N VAL A 138 -11.75 -3.32 0.53
CA VAL A 138 -13.01 -3.13 1.26
C VAL A 138 -12.76 -2.17 2.41
N ALA A 139 -13.38 -0.99 2.37
CA ALA A 139 -13.23 0.07 3.37
C ALA A 139 -14.49 0.25 4.22
N HIS A 140 -14.44 -0.23 5.47
CA HIS A 140 -15.58 -0.21 6.39
C HIS A 140 -15.66 1.07 7.24
N GLY A 141 -16.79 1.23 7.95
CA GLY A 141 -17.06 2.36 8.85
C GLY A 141 -16.38 2.23 10.22
N TRP A 142 -16.78 3.10 11.15
CA TRP A 142 -16.36 3.05 12.55
C TRP A 142 -17.54 2.66 13.43
N TRP A 143 -17.27 1.90 14.49
CA TRP A 143 -18.25 1.55 15.50
C TRP A 143 -18.63 2.76 16.35
N THR A 144 -19.88 2.79 16.79
CA THR A 144 -20.39 3.69 17.84
C THR A 144 -21.01 2.83 18.94
N LYS A 145 -21.13 3.37 20.15
CA LYS A 145 -21.83 2.75 21.26
C LYS A 145 -22.83 3.77 21.80
N ASP A 146 -24.07 3.33 21.97
CA ASP A 146 -25.15 4.12 22.59
C ASP A 146 -24.95 4.28 24.11
#